data_AF-A0A1F3D8C4-F1
#
_entry.id   AF-A0A1F3D8C4-F1
#
_cell.length_a   1.000
_cell.length_b   1.000
_cell.length_c   1.000
_cell.angle_alpha   90.00
_cell.angle_beta   90.00
_cell.angle_gamma   90.00
#
_symmetry.space_group_name_H-M   'P 1'
#
loop_
_entity.id
_entity.type
_entity.pdbx_description
1 polymer ?
#
loop_
_entity_poly.entity_id
_entity_poly.type
_entity_poly.pdbx_seq_one_letter_code
_entity_poly.pdbx_strand_id
1 'polypeptide(L)' 'MKNEINIPVPKEEDITALNKRRDNYAVTRDLQALEFNDAIIKRLQAEARHLIKCDKCGKEFPSETATGTSLTCPECIDQA' A
#
# COMPACT_ATOMS: atom_id res chain seq x y z
N MET A 1 29.61 48.45 -19.59
CA MET A 1 28.25 48.40 -20.15
C MET A 1 27.55 47.21 -19.53
N LYS A 2 26.39 47.39 -18.89
CA LYS A 2 25.62 46.28 -18.31
C LYS A 2 24.78 45.69 -19.44
N ASN A 3 24.98 44.42 -19.75
CA ASN A 3 24.10 43.70 -20.68
C ASN A 3 22.76 43.53 -19.99
N GLU A 4 21.74 44.24 -20.49
CA GLU A 4 20.36 44.03 -20.05
C GLU A 4 19.90 42.68 -20.57
N ILE A 5 19.80 41.71 -19.66
CA ILE A 5 19.24 40.39 -19.97
C ILE A 5 17.72 40.57 -19.99
N ASN A 6 17.13 40.59 -21.19
CA ASN A 6 15.69 40.62 -21.35
C ASN A 6 15.15 39.21 -21.11
N ILE A 7 14.62 38.96 -19.91
CA ILE A 7 14.03 37.66 -19.55
C ILE A 7 12.60 37.64 -20.10
N PRO A 8 12.26 36.70 -21.01
CA PRO A 8 10.91 36.59 -21.54
C PRO A 8 9.92 36.28 -20.41
N VAL A 9 8.90 37.12 -20.25
CA VAL A 9 7.79 36.83 -19.34
C VAL A 9 6.93 35.73 -19.99
N PRO A 10 6.69 34.60 -19.31
CA PRO A 10 5.83 33.54 -19.83
C PRO A 10 4.43 34.07 -20.13
N LYS A 11 3.84 33.62 -21.24
CA LYS A 11 2.45 33.98 -21.56
C LYS A 11 1.52 33.30 -20.58
N GLU A 12 0.33 33.88 -20.38
CA GLU A 12 -0.68 33.32 -19.48
C GLU A 12 -1.11 31.89 -19.90
N GLU A 13 -1.10 31.62 -21.20
CA GLU A 13 -1.31 30.28 -21.77
C GLU A 13 -0.26 29.27 -21.31
N ASP A 14 1.02 29.68 -21.25
CA ASP A 14 2.14 28.83 -20.82
C ASP A 14 2.02 28.47 -19.34
N ILE A 15 1.61 29.45 -18.52
CA ILE A 15 1.37 29.28 -17.08
C ILE A 15 0.19 28.32 -16.87
N THR A 16 -0.90 28.50 -17.62
CA THR A 16 -2.09 27.64 -17.56
C THR A 16 -1.75 26.21 -17.94
N ALA A 17 -1.01 26.01 -19.03
CA ALA A 17 -0.55 24.70 -19.46
C ALA A 17 0.37 24.04 -18.42
N LEU A 18 1.24 24.80 -17.77
CA LEU A 18 2.12 24.31 -16.71
C LEU A 18 1.31 23.83 -15.49
N ASN A 19 0.34 24.62 -15.04
CA ASN A 19 -0.51 24.25 -13.91
C ASN A 19 -1.30 22.97 -14.21
N LYS A 20 -1.90 22.87 -15.40
CA LYS A 20 -2.61 21.66 -15.83
C LYS A 20 -1.71 20.42 -15.81
N ARG A 21 -0.45 20.54 -16.28
CA ARG A 21 0.51 19.43 -16.22
C ARG A 21 0.83 19.02 -14.78
N ARG A 22 1.02 20.00 -13.89
CA ARG A 22 1.30 19.76 -12.47
C ARG A 22 0.14 19.05 -11.78
N ASP A 23 -1.08 19.50 -12.03
CA ASP A 23 -2.28 18.94 -11.42
C ASP A 23 -2.52 17.51 -11.95
N ASN A 24 -2.37 17.28 -13.25
CA ASN A 24 -2.44 15.94 -13.84
C ASN A 24 -1.39 14.99 -13.26
N TYR A 25 -0.15 15.46 -13.06
CA TYR A 25 0.90 14.67 -12.42
C TYR A 25 0.52 14.32 -10.98
N ALA A 26 0.02 15.28 -10.20
CA ALA A 26 -0.41 15.05 -8.83
C ALA A 26 -1.52 13.99 -8.75
N VAL A 27 -2.56 14.13 -9.56
CA VAL A 27 -3.66 13.14 -9.65
C VAL A 27 -3.13 11.76 -10.05
N THR A 28 -2.27 11.68 -11.06
CA THR A 28 -1.71 10.40 -11.52
C THR A 28 -0.88 9.72 -10.43
N ARG A 29 -0.04 10.47 -9.72
CA ARG A 29 0.76 9.95 -8.62
C ARG A 29 -0.11 9.43 -7.48
N ASP A 30 -1.16 10.17 -7.13
CA ASP A 30 -2.05 9.79 -6.03
C ASP A 30 -2.88 8.55 -6.41
N LEU A 31 -3.32 8.43 -7.67
CA LEU A 31 -3.97 7.22 -8.19
C LEU A 31 -3.04 6.00 -8.15
N GLN A 32 -1.78 6.15 -8.58
CA GLN A 32 -0.80 5.06 -8.49
C GLN A 32 -0.58 4.62 -7.04
N ALA A 33 -0.48 5.57 -6.10
CA ALA A 33 -0.34 5.25 -4.69
C ALA A 33 -1.54 4.44 -4.15
N LEU A 34 -2.76 4.80 -4.56
CA LEU A 34 -3.97 4.02 -4.23
C LEU A 34 -3.91 2.60 -4.79
N GLU A 35 -3.54 2.44 -6.07
CA GLU A 35 -3.41 1.13 -6.70
C GLU A 35 -2.39 0.23 -5.98
N PHE A 36 -1.25 0.79 -5.58
CA PHE A 36 -0.24 0.06 -4.81
C PHE A 36 -0.75 -0.34 -3.43
N ASN A 37 -1.41 0.56 -2.72
CA ASN A 37 -1.97 0.27 -1.40
C ASN A 37 -3.03 -0.84 -1.49
N ASP A 38 -3.91 -0.79 -2.48
CA ASP A 38 -4.92 -1.83 -2.72
C ASP A 38 -4.29 -3.19 -3.01
N ALA A 39 -3.20 -3.23 -3.79
CA ALA A 39 -2.47 -4.46 -4.07
C ALA A 39 -1.83 -5.05 -2.79
N ILE A 40 -1.24 -4.20 -1.95
CA ILE A 40 -0.66 -4.59 -0.66
C ILE A 40 -1.74 -5.14 0.27
N ILE A 41 -2.87 -4.45 0.40
CA ILE A 41 -3.98 -4.87 1.25
C ILE A 41 -4.52 -6.22 0.80
N LYS A 42 -4.75 -6.42 -0.51
CA LYS A 42 -5.20 -7.70 -1.06
C LYS A 42 -4.23 -8.84 -0.72
N ARG A 43 -2.92 -8.59 -0.82
CA ARG A 43 -1.89 -9.58 -0.48
C ARG A 43 -1.90 -9.91 1.02
N LEU A 44 -1.91 -8.90 1.89
CA LEU A 44 -1.96 -9.10 3.34
C LEU A 44 -3.24 -9.83 3.77
N GLN A 45 -4.38 -9.51 3.17
CA GLN A 45 -5.63 -10.22 3.41
C GLN A 45 -5.58 -11.67 2.94
N ALA A 46 -4.94 -11.95 1.80
CA ALA A 46 -4.75 -13.32 1.33
C ALA A 46 -3.86 -14.11 2.30
N GLU A 47 -2.74 -13.54 2.75
CA GLU A 47 -1.85 -14.14 3.74
C GLU A 47 -2.58 -14.40 5.08
N ALA A 48 -3.39 -13.43 5.54
CA ALA A 48 -4.16 -13.56 6.78
C ALA A 48 -5.29 -14.59 6.73
N ARG A 49 -5.89 -14.88 5.55
CA ARG A 49 -6.91 -15.93 5.42
C ARG A 49 -6.40 -17.33 5.76
N HIS A 50 -5.09 -17.53 5.65
CA HIS A 50 -4.43 -18.77 6.01
C HIS A 50 -3.96 -18.79 7.46
N LEU A 51 -4.22 -17.74 8.24
CA LEU A 51 -3.91 -17.70 9.66
C LEU A 51 -5.18 -17.91 10.48
N ILE A 52 -5.09 -18.82 11.44
CA ILE A 52 -6.13 -19.06 12.44
C ILE A 52 -5.58 -18.76 13.83
N LYS A 53 -6.46 -18.33 14.74
CA LYS A 53 -6.09 -18.00 16.11
C LYS A 53 -6.27 -19.22 17.01
N CYS A 54 -5.27 -19.48 17.84
CA CYS A 54 -5.33 -20.56 18.83
C CYS A 54 -6.30 -20.23 19.95
N ASP A 55 -7.23 -21.14 20.25
CA ASP A 55 -8.19 -20.95 21.36
C ASP A 55 -7.51 -20.98 22.74
N LYS A 56 -6.38 -21.69 22.88
CA LYS A 56 -5.68 -21.87 24.16
C LYS A 56 -4.73 -20.73 24.51
N CYS A 57 -3.95 -20.25 23.53
CA CYS A 57 -2.91 -19.23 23.77
C CYS A 57 -3.11 -17.93 22.99
N GLY A 58 -4.08 -17.87 22.08
CA GLY A 58 -4.38 -16.67 21.29
C GLY A 58 -3.38 -16.35 20.18
N LYS A 59 -2.33 -17.15 19.97
CA LYS A 59 -1.37 -16.97 18.87
C LYS A 59 -1.98 -17.32 17.52
N GLU A 60 -1.59 -16.60 16.48
CA GLU A 60 -1.95 -16.90 15.09
C GLU A 60 -0.98 -17.92 14.49
N PHE A 61 -1.52 -18.89 13.75
CA PHE A 61 -0.73 -19.94 13.10
C PHE A 61 -1.37 -20.37 11.78
N PRO A 62 -0.60 -20.98 10.84
CA PRO A 62 -1.12 -21.40 9.55
C PRO A 62 -2.26 -22.43 9.69
N SER A 63 -3.36 -22.27 8.97
CA SER A 63 -4.49 -23.20 8.97
C SER A 63 -4.10 -24.60 8.52
N GLU A 64 -3.05 -24.72 7.70
CA GLU A 64 -2.51 -26.01 7.23
C GLU A 64 -1.88 -26.85 8.35
N THR A 65 -1.44 -26.21 9.45
CA THR A 65 -0.87 -26.92 10.61
C THR A 65 -1.92 -27.28 11.66
N ALA A 66 -3.19 -26.94 11.43
CA ALA A 66 -4.31 -27.36 12.26
C ALA A 66 -4.58 -28.85 12.06
N THR A 67 -4.35 -29.66 13.08
CA THR A 67 -4.65 -31.09 13.06
C THR A 67 -6.04 -31.35 13.66
N GLY A 68 -7.04 -31.58 12.80
CA GLY A 68 -8.39 -32.00 13.19
C GLY A 68 -9.41 -30.86 13.38
N THR A 69 -10.46 -31.10 14.18
CA THR A 69 -11.54 -30.14 14.49
C THR A 69 -11.16 -29.10 15.55
N SER A 70 -9.96 -29.19 16.13
CA SER A 70 -9.51 -28.33 17.21
C SER A 70 -8.58 -27.24 16.70
N LEU A 71 -8.93 -25.97 16.94
CA LEU A 71 -8.14 -24.79 16.57
C LEU A 71 -6.97 -24.55 17.54
N THR A 72 -6.31 -25.61 17.99
CA THR A 72 -5.16 -25.54 18.91
C THR A 72 -3.85 -25.48 18.12
N CYS A 73 -2.97 -24.54 18.44
CA CYS A 73 -1.67 -24.45 17.79
C CYS A 73 -0.75 -25.62 18.17
N PRO A 74 0.22 -25.98 17.30
CA PRO A 74 1.18 -27.06 17.57
C PRO A 74 1.92 -26.90 18.92
N GLU A 75 2.33 -25.68 19.27
CA GLU A 75 2.99 -25.41 20.55
C GLU A 75 2.13 -25.77 21.78
N CYS A 76 0.80 -25.65 21.65
CA CYS A 76 -0.14 -25.95 22.72
C CYS A 76 -0.48 -27.45 22.81
N ILE A 77 -0.28 -28.17 21.71
CA ILE A 77 -0.45 -29.62 21.59
C ILE A 77 0.77 -30.32 22.19
N ASP A 78 1.99 -29.86 21.88
CA ASP A 78 3.24 -30.45 22.36
C ASP A 78 3.52 -30.24 23.87
N GLN A 79 2.70 -29.41 24.55
CA GLN A 79 2.77 -29.15 25.99
C GLN A 79 1.73 -29.93 26.82
N ALA A 80 0.92 -30.78 26.19
CA ALA A 80 -0.09 -31.61 26.86
C ALA A 80 0.44 -33.03 27.09
#